data_AF-A0A7T8KMI0-F1
#
_entry.id   AF-A0A7T8KMI0-F1
#
_cell.length_a   1.000
_cell.length_b   1.000
_cell.length_c   1.000
_cell.angle_alpha   90.00
_cell.angle_beta   90.00
_cell.angle_gamma   90.00
#
_symmetry.space_group_name_H-M   'P 1'
#
loop_
_entity.id
_entity.type
_entity.pdbx_description
1 polymer ?
#
loop_
_entity_poly.entity_id
_entity_poly.type
_entity_poly.pdbx_seq_one_letter_code
_entity_poly.pdbx_strand_id
1 'polypeptide(L)' 'MFSELERRTAIIVALRCGRAPKEIIDLFKFPKATVYSIANPSRSRRTSRKDS' A
#
# COMPACT_ATOMS: atom_id res chain seq x y z
N MET A 1 4.53 -9.10 -15.87
CA MET A 1 4.30 -7.93 -14.99
C MET A 1 3.07 -8.22 -14.15
N PHE A 2 3.09 -7.90 -12.85
CA PHE A 2 1.87 -8.01 -12.01
C PHE A 2 0.84 -6.97 -12.45
N SER A 3 -0.39 -7.42 -12.69
CA SER A 3 -1.55 -6.56 -12.83
C SER A 3 -1.75 -5.72 -11.56
N GLU A 4 -2.50 -4.62 -11.68
CA GLU A 4 -2.77 -3.75 -10.53
C GLU A 4 -3.51 -4.50 -9.42
N LEU A 5 -4.46 -5.37 -9.79
CA LEU A 5 -5.21 -6.19 -8.86
C LEU A 5 -4.31 -7.16 -8.09
N GLU A 6 -3.46 -7.91 -8.78
CA GLU A 6 -2.53 -8.85 -8.14
C GLU A 6 -1.56 -8.12 -7.20
N ARG A 7 -1.11 -6.92 -7.58
CA ARG A 7 -0.23 -6.09 -6.76
C ARG A 7 -0.89 -5.70 -5.44
N ARG A 8 -2.15 -5.24 -5.51
CA ARG A 8 -2.94 -4.88 -4.33
C ARG A 8 -3.17 -6.09 -3.43
N THR A 9 -3.55 -7.22 -4.00
CA THR A 9 -3.76 -8.48 -3.27
C THR A 9 -2.49 -8.93 -2.54
N ALA A 10 -1.34 -8.93 -3.22
CA ALA A 10 -0.05 -9.30 -2.62
C ALA A 10 0.32 -8.39 -1.43
N ILE A 11 0.11 -7.08 -1.55
CA ILE A 11 0.37 -6.11 -0.47
C ILE A 11 -0.55 -6.41 0.73
N ILE A 12 -1.86 -6.62 0.50
CA ILE A 12 -2.82 -6.92 1.57
C ILE A 12 -2.46 -8.22 2.28
N VAL A 13 -2.12 -9.28 1.55
CA VAL A 13 -1.73 -10.56 2.12
C VAL A 13 -0.46 -10.41 2.96
N ALA A 14 0.57 -9.73 2.44
CA ALA A 14 1.82 -9.54 3.18
C ALA A 14 1.63 -8.71 4.47
N LEU A 15 0.79 -7.67 4.43
CA LEU A 15 0.41 -6.90 5.63
C LEU A 15 -0.33 -7.78 6.65
N ARG A 16 -1.24 -8.65 6.20
CA ARG A 16 -1.95 -9.61 7.07
C ARG A 16 -1.01 -10.65 7.70
N CYS A 17 0.09 -10.98 7.02
CA CYS A 17 1.16 -11.82 7.57
C CYS A 17 2.09 -11.07 8.54
N GLY A 18 1.82 -9.79 8.85
CA GLY A 18 2.63 -8.99 9.78
C GLY A 18 3.90 -8.41 9.17
N ARG A 19 4.07 -8.45 7.84
CA ARG A 19 5.23 -7.82 7.19
C ARG A 19 5.14 -6.31 7.24
N ALA A 20 6.26 -5.66 7.50
CA ALA A 20 6.35 -4.21 7.45
C ALA A 20 6.25 -3.70 6.00
N PRO A 21 5.64 -2.53 5.74
CA PRO A 21 5.56 -1.94 4.41
C PRO A 21 6.91 -1.85 3.69
N LYS A 22 7.99 -1.58 4.43
CA LYS A 22 9.36 -1.53 3.91
C LYS A 22 9.81 -2.88 3.35
N GLU A 23 9.57 -3.98 4.08
CA GLU A 23 9.90 -5.33 3.61
C GLU A 23 9.12 -5.68 2.33
N ILE A 24 7.85 -5.27 2.24
CA ILE A 24 7.00 -5.51 1.05
C ILE A 24 7.56 -4.78 -0.17
N ILE A 25 8.02 -3.53 0.01
CA ILE A 25 8.68 -2.76 -1.05
C ILE A 25 9.96 -3.46 -1.50
N ASP A 26 10.76 -3.96 -0.57
CA ASP A 26 12.05 -4.58 -0.87
C ASP A 26 11.90 -5.94 -1.56
N LEU A 27 10.91 -6.74 -1.15
CA LEU A 27 10.60 -8.07 -1.71
C LEU A 27 9.97 -8.00 -3.10
N PHE A 28 8.93 -7.17 -3.26
CA PHE A 28 8.13 -7.15 -4.48
C PHE A 28 8.50 -6.01 -5.44
N LYS A 29 9.40 -5.11 -5.04
CA LYS A 29 9.80 -3.91 -5.80
C LYS A 29 8.61 -3.04 -6.21
N PHE A 30 7.57 -3.02 -5.37
CA PHE A 30 6.39 -2.20 -5.61
C PHE A 30 6.64 -0.73 -5.25
N PRO A 31 5.96 0.22 -5.92
CA PRO A 31 6.10 1.64 -5.61
C PRO A 31 5.73 1.95 -4.17
N LYS A 32 6.56 2.74 -3.48
CA LYS A 32 6.32 3.17 -2.09
C LYS A 32 4.91 3.75 -1.92
N ALA A 33 4.50 4.63 -2.84
CA ALA A 33 3.19 5.27 -2.81
C ALA A 33 2.04 4.25 -2.77
N THR A 34 2.10 3.21 -3.61
CA THR A 34 1.10 2.14 -3.65
C THR A 34 1.05 1.36 -2.34
N VAL A 35 2.21 0.94 -1.83
CA VAL A 35 2.27 0.14 -0.59
C VAL A 35 1.75 0.94 0.60
N TYR A 36 2.17 2.20 0.77
CA TYR A 36 1.72 3.04 1.89
C TYR A 36 0.25 3.47 1.75
N SER A 37 -0.27 3.65 0.54
CA SER A 37 -1.69 3.94 0.32
C SER A 37 -2.59 2.79 0.76
N ILE A 38 -2.14 1.55 0.61
CA ILE A 38 -2.87 0.34 1.01
C ILE A 38 -2.66 0.05 2.49
N ALA A 39 -1.43 0.20 2.99
CA ALA A 39 -1.10 -0.03 4.39
C ALA A 39 -1.76 0.97 5.35
N ASN A 40 -2.01 2.21 4.90
CA ASN A 40 -2.61 3.24 5.72
C ASN A 40 -3.73 3.99 4.97
N PRO A 41 -4.90 3.36 4.77
CA PRO A 41 -5.98 3.91 3.96
C PRO A 41 -6.60 5.18 4.56
N SER A 42 -6.43 5.43 5.86
CA SER A 42 -6.89 6.65 6.54
C SER A 42 -6.04 7.87 6.22
N ARG A 43 -4.76 7.69 5.87
CA ARG A 43 -3.87 8.81 5.47
C ARG A 43 -4.21 9.34 4.08
N SER A 44 -4.73 8.48 3.20
CA SER A 44 -5.19 8.87 1.86
C SER A 44 -6.44 9.79 1.89
N ARG A 45 -7.25 9.70 2.95
CA ARG A 45 -8.46 10.53 3.13
C ARG A 45 -8.20 11.95 3.67
N ARG A 46 -6.99 12.25 4.17
CA ARG A 46 -6.69 13.54 4.82
C ARG A 46 -6.22 14.65 3.88
N THR A 47 -6.01 14.38 2.58
CA THR A 47 -5.68 15.42 1.60
C THR A 47 -6.91 16.06 0.94
N SER A 48 -8.13 15.67 1.32
CA SER A 48 -9.37 16.18 0.71
C SER A 48 -10.36 16.85 1.67
N ARG A 49 -9.94 17.17 2.91
CA ARG A 49 -10.75 17.96 3.86
C ARG A 49 -9.94 19.12 4.42
N LYS A 50 -9.67 20.09 3.56
CA LYS A 50 -9.36 21.47 3.96
C LYS A 50 -9.79 22.39 2.81
N ASP A 51 -11.08 22.45 2.58
CA ASP A 51 -11.70 23.58 1.89
C ASP A 51 -13.09 23.80 2.48
N SER A 52 -13.35 25.08 2.80
CA SER A 52 -14.53 25.68 3.41
C SER A 52 -14.69 25.55 4.93
#